data_AF-A0A8T6N5E9-F1
#
_entry.id   AF-A0A8T6N5E9-F1
#
_cell.length_a   1.000
_cell.length_b   1.000
_cell.length_c   1.000
_cell.angle_alpha   90.00
_cell.angle_beta   90.00
_cell.angle_gamma   90.00
#
_symmetry.space_group_name_H-M   'P 1'
#
loop_
_entity.id
_entity.type
_entity.pdbx_description
1 polymer ?
#
loop_
_entity_poly.entity_id
_entity_poly.type
_entity_poly.pdbx_seq_one_letter_code
_entity_poly.pdbx_strand_id
1 'polypeptide(L)'
;MTGTSFVAGDGATYYVSANEGDARDYDGYSEEERAEDLILDATSFPNGVSDADLGRLKTTTADDCGDTDGDGDVDFICSYGARSFSIWEYDSTGDFVQVWDSGDEVEQLMAVNGQWINGYTGSRNDDKGSEPEGVITGEFAGRILAFVALERSGGVMIYDVTDPAHPFFEQYVYMHDHVSPEAMVFVSGADSPNGAPMLIVANEVSGTVAILQPLI
;
A
#
# COMPACT_ATOMS: atom_id res chain seq x y z
N MET A 1 4.30 8.92 2.90
CA MET A 1 3.62 8.86 1.59
C MET A 1 4.63 8.96 0.46
N THR A 2 5.00 7.82 -0.12
CA THR A 2 5.73 7.77 -1.38
C THR A 2 4.79 7.93 -2.58
N GLY A 3 5.31 8.53 -3.66
CA GLY A 3 4.57 8.72 -4.89
C GLY A 3 5.49 8.87 -6.09
N THR A 4 4.95 8.57 -7.27
CA THR A 4 5.63 8.68 -8.56
C THR A 4 4.65 9.23 -9.60
N SER A 5 5.15 9.65 -10.75
CA SER A 5 4.29 10.09 -11.86
C SER A 5 4.77 9.56 -13.19
N PHE A 6 3.84 9.45 -14.14
CA PHE A 6 4.09 9.03 -15.50
C PHE A 6 3.17 9.78 -16.47
N VAL A 7 3.52 9.79 -17.76
CA VAL A 7 2.67 10.34 -18.82
C VAL A 7 2.05 9.18 -19.58
N ALA A 8 0.71 9.12 -19.63
CA ALA A 8 -0.01 8.06 -20.32
C ALA A 8 -0.14 8.32 -21.83
N GLY A 9 -0.74 7.37 -22.56
CA GLY A 9 -0.89 7.45 -24.02
C GLY A 9 -1.79 8.59 -24.52
N ASP A 10 -2.63 9.15 -23.65
CA ASP A 10 -3.45 10.35 -23.90
C ASP A 10 -2.65 11.66 -23.76
N GLY A 11 -1.42 11.59 -23.26
CA GLY A 11 -0.54 12.73 -23.00
C GLY A 11 -0.77 13.43 -21.65
N ALA A 12 -1.68 12.94 -20.81
CA ALA A 12 -1.90 13.46 -19.46
C ALA A 12 -0.88 12.89 -18.47
N THR A 13 -0.60 13.65 -17.40
CA THR A 13 0.26 13.20 -16.31
C THR A 13 -0.59 12.58 -15.21
N TYR A 14 -0.27 11.34 -14.88
CA TYR A 14 -0.87 10.59 -13.80
C TYR A 14 0.13 10.39 -12.68
N TYR A 15 -0.40 10.25 -11.46
CA TYR A 15 0.36 10.09 -10.24
C TYR A 15 -0.05 8.79 -9.59
N VAL A 16 0.92 8.01 -9.14
CA VAL A 16 0.69 6.81 -8.34
C VAL A 16 1.15 7.12 -6.93
N SER A 17 0.30 6.88 -5.94
CA SER A 17 0.65 6.99 -4.52
C SER A 17 0.45 5.66 -3.83
N ALA A 18 1.43 5.24 -3.03
CA ALA A 18 1.12 4.30 -1.96
C ALA A 18 0.14 5.01 -1.03
N ASN A 19 -0.94 4.35 -0.61
CA ASN A 19 -1.82 4.93 0.40
C ASN A 19 -1.23 4.70 1.81
N GLU A 20 0.10 4.79 1.93
CA GLU A 20 0.86 4.64 3.16
C GLU A 20 0.22 5.48 4.28
N GLY A 21 -0.15 4.81 5.38
CA GLY A 21 -0.88 5.40 6.50
C GLY A 21 -0.10 5.26 7.79
N ASP A 22 1.02 5.96 7.87
CA ASP A 22 1.89 5.84 9.02
C ASP A 22 1.29 6.55 10.25
N ALA A 23 1.42 5.94 11.42
CA ALA A 23 0.82 6.49 12.63
C ALA A 23 1.74 7.50 13.31
N ARG A 24 1.14 8.51 13.94
CA ARG A 24 1.83 9.39 14.88
C ARG A 24 2.01 8.69 16.22
N ASP A 25 3.12 7.97 16.36
CA ASP A 25 3.50 7.27 17.60
C ASP A 25 4.92 7.66 18.03
N TYR A 26 5.05 8.27 19.20
CA TYR A 26 6.34 8.69 19.78
C TYR A 26 6.24 8.87 21.30
N ASP A 27 7.37 9.08 21.97
CA ASP A 27 7.39 9.24 23.43
C ASP A 27 6.48 10.40 23.87
N GLY A 28 5.45 10.07 24.66
CA GLY A 28 4.44 11.00 25.17
C GLY A 28 3.20 11.20 24.31
N TYR A 29 3.08 10.59 23.13
CA TYR A 29 1.86 10.61 22.33
C TYR A 29 1.75 9.40 21.40
N SER A 30 0.61 8.73 21.42
CA SER A 30 0.24 7.72 20.46
C SER A 30 -1.18 8.01 19.99
N GLU A 31 -1.40 8.00 18.67
CA GLU A 31 -2.76 7.99 18.12
C GLU A 31 -3.27 6.57 17.87
N GLU A 32 -2.42 5.55 18.02
CA GLU A 32 -2.75 4.17 17.68
C GLU A 32 -3.59 3.48 18.76
N GLU A 33 -4.77 2.98 18.40
CA GLU A 33 -5.59 2.12 19.25
C GLU A 33 -5.97 0.84 18.52
N ARG A 34 -6.33 -0.22 19.25
CA ARG A 34 -6.98 -1.40 18.64
C ARG A 34 -8.46 -1.14 18.49
N ALA A 35 -9.07 -1.63 17.42
CA ALA A 35 -10.50 -1.42 17.22
C ALA A 35 -11.36 -2.03 18.35
N GLU A 36 -10.91 -3.13 18.98
CA GLU A 36 -11.62 -3.71 20.14
C GLU A 36 -11.54 -2.84 21.41
N ASP A 37 -10.55 -1.96 21.50
CA ASP A 37 -10.31 -1.08 22.63
C ASP A 37 -11.00 0.29 22.47
N LEU A 38 -11.60 0.56 21.29
CA LEU A 38 -12.39 1.76 21.03
C LEU A 38 -13.70 1.74 21.84
N ILE A 39 -14.16 2.94 22.22
CA ILE A 39 -15.52 3.13 22.74
C ILE A 39 -16.43 3.23 21.52
N LEU A 40 -17.08 2.13 21.15
CA LEU A 40 -17.92 2.03 19.95
C LEU A 40 -19.37 2.43 20.23
N ASP A 41 -19.98 3.18 19.31
CA ASP A 41 -21.43 3.43 19.31
C ASP A 41 -22.19 2.11 19.22
N ALA A 42 -23.15 1.91 20.12
CA ALA A 42 -23.96 0.70 20.17
C ALA A 42 -24.99 0.60 19.03
N THR A 43 -25.28 1.70 18.33
CA THR A 43 -26.17 1.67 17.16
C THR A 43 -25.43 1.17 15.92
N SER A 44 -24.21 1.66 15.71
CA SER A 44 -23.33 1.34 14.59
C SER A 44 -22.63 -0.01 14.78
N PHE A 45 -22.23 -0.34 16.01
CA PHE A 45 -21.58 -1.59 16.39
C PHE A 45 -22.35 -2.31 17.50
N PRO A 46 -23.57 -2.82 17.23
CA PRO A 46 -24.44 -3.41 18.26
C PRO A 46 -23.87 -4.67 18.93
N ASN A 47 -22.86 -5.29 18.32
CA ASN A 47 -22.15 -6.45 18.87
C ASN A 47 -20.67 -6.15 19.19
N GLY A 48 -20.26 -4.88 19.13
CA GLY A 48 -18.86 -4.48 19.12
C GLY A 48 -18.10 -5.06 17.91
N VAL A 49 -16.79 -5.17 18.05
CA VAL A 49 -15.90 -5.86 17.10
C VAL A 49 -15.09 -6.93 17.83
N SER A 50 -15.01 -8.13 17.25
CA SER A 50 -14.22 -9.22 17.82
C SER A 50 -12.85 -9.33 17.16
N ASP A 51 -11.91 -9.98 17.83
CA ASP A 51 -10.59 -10.34 17.25
C ASP A 51 -10.67 -11.12 15.93
N ALA A 52 -11.73 -11.92 15.77
CA ALA A 52 -11.95 -12.69 14.55
C ALA A 52 -12.44 -11.80 13.39
N ASP A 53 -12.92 -10.61 13.70
CA ASP A 53 -13.38 -9.59 12.76
C ASP A 53 -12.36 -8.44 12.68
N LEU A 54 -12.71 -7.26 13.18
CA LEU A 54 -11.87 -6.06 13.12
C LEU A 54 -11.15 -5.73 14.43
N GLY A 55 -11.34 -6.49 15.51
CA GLY A 55 -10.81 -6.15 16.84
C GLY A 55 -9.30 -5.90 16.86
N ARG A 56 -8.57 -6.67 16.04
CA ARG A 56 -7.13 -6.53 15.88
C ARG A 56 -6.71 -5.44 14.89
N LEU A 57 -7.61 -4.76 14.20
CA LEU A 57 -7.24 -3.66 13.32
C LEU A 57 -6.61 -2.52 14.14
N LYS A 58 -5.48 -1.98 13.67
CA LYS A 58 -4.93 -0.73 14.22
C LYS A 58 -5.67 0.46 13.63
N THR A 59 -6.08 1.37 14.50
CA THR A 59 -6.93 2.52 14.20
C THR A 59 -6.29 3.80 14.71
N THR A 60 -6.74 4.94 14.22
CA THR A 60 -6.34 6.25 14.74
C THR A 60 -7.40 6.82 15.67
N THR A 61 -6.99 7.41 16.78
CA THR A 61 -7.81 8.18 17.72
C THR A 61 -7.63 9.68 17.56
N ALA A 62 -6.82 10.11 16.59
CA ALA A 62 -6.55 11.52 16.41
C ALA A 62 -7.72 12.27 15.76
N ASP A 63 -7.78 13.57 16.05
CA ASP A 63 -8.71 14.52 15.42
C ASP A 63 -10.19 14.08 15.52
N ASP A 64 -10.55 13.38 16.62
CA ASP A 64 -11.87 12.82 16.91
C ASP A 64 -12.42 11.96 15.75
N CYS A 65 -11.54 11.25 15.04
CA CYS A 65 -11.92 10.46 13.88
C CYS A 65 -12.92 9.36 14.26
N GLY A 66 -14.06 9.35 13.57
CA GLY A 66 -15.11 8.35 13.77
C GLY A 66 -16.23 8.79 14.71
N ASP A 67 -16.03 9.83 15.54
CA ASP A 67 -17.07 10.43 16.38
C ASP A 67 -17.78 11.54 15.58
N THR A 68 -18.92 11.22 14.95
CA THR A 68 -19.61 12.15 14.05
C THR A 68 -20.58 13.08 14.74
N ASP A 69 -20.98 12.77 15.97
CA ASP A 69 -21.97 13.55 16.73
C ASP A 69 -21.42 14.20 18.02
N GLY A 70 -20.16 13.91 18.36
CA GLY A 70 -19.39 14.54 19.42
C GLY A 70 -19.72 14.05 20.82
N ASP A 71 -20.27 12.84 20.95
CA ASP A 71 -20.66 12.27 22.24
C ASP A 71 -19.56 11.42 22.91
N GLY A 72 -18.46 11.18 22.19
CA GLY A 72 -17.26 10.51 22.66
C GLY A 72 -17.23 9.00 22.43
N ASP A 73 -18.23 8.41 21.76
CA ASP A 73 -18.12 7.11 21.12
C ASP A 73 -17.88 7.24 19.60
N VAL A 74 -17.48 6.15 18.94
CA VAL A 74 -17.19 6.16 17.50
C VAL A 74 -18.27 5.44 16.69
N ASP A 75 -18.79 6.15 15.69
CA ASP A 75 -19.81 5.70 14.72
C ASP A 75 -19.20 4.85 13.59
N PHE A 76 -17.95 5.12 13.24
CA PHE A 76 -17.19 4.34 12.26
C PHE A 76 -15.72 4.25 12.62
N ILE A 77 -15.07 3.16 12.19
CA ILE A 77 -13.67 2.90 12.50
C ILE A 77 -12.77 3.59 11.47
N CYS A 78 -11.90 4.47 11.95
CA CYS A 78 -10.84 5.06 11.14
C CYS A 78 -9.56 4.22 11.21
N SER A 79 -9.14 3.66 10.08
CA SER A 79 -7.85 2.96 9.96
C SER A 79 -6.96 3.64 8.93
N TYR A 80 -5.70 3.24 8.96
CA TYR A 80 -4.63 3.74 8.12
C TYR A 80 -4.79 3.23 6.67
N GLY A 81 -4.29 4.00 5.70
CA GLY A 81 -4.40 3.67 4.28
C GLY A 81 -3.52 2.51 3.78
N ALA A 82 -2.83 1.79 4.68
CA ALA A 82 -1.78 0.81 4.37
C ALA A 82 -2.27 -0.50 3.71
N ARG A 83 -3.37 -0.45 2.95
CA ARG A 83 -4.03 -1.61 2.31
C ARG A 83 -4.28 -1.44 0.82
N SER A 84 -4.02 -0.24 0.27
CA SER A 84 -4.20 0.03 -1.15
C SER A 84 -3.15 0.99 -1.71
N PHE A 85 -3.18 1.17 -3.03
CA PHE A 85 -2.50 2.26 -3.72
C PHE A 85 -3.47 2.90 -4.70
N SER A 86 -3.26 4.19 -4.97
CA SER A 86 -4.14 4.99 -5.82
C SER A 86 -3.43 5.48 -7.07
N ILE A 87 -4.21 5.68 -8.13
CA ILE A 87 -3.81 6.44 -9.31
C ILE A 87 -4.67 7.71 -9.37
N TRP A 88 -4.01 8.84 -9.59
CA TRP A 88 -4.61 10.17 -9.63
C TRP A 88 -4.28 10.86 -10.94
N GLU A 89 -5.21 11.69 -11.42
CA GLU A 89 -4.98 12.67 -12.48
C GLU A 89 -4.92 14.06 -11.85
N TYR A 90 -3.97 14.88 -12.31
CA TYR A 90 -4.03 16.32 -12.02
C TYR A 90 -4.82 17.01 -13.14
N ASP A 91 -6.07 17.34 -12.83
CA ASP A 91 -7.02 17.77 -13.84
C ASP A 91 -6.77 19.21 -14.32
N SER A 92 -7.47 19.60 -15.38
CA SER A 92 -7.35 20.95 -15.96
C SER A 92 -7.86 22.08 -15.06
N THR A 93 -8.57 21.76 -13.98
CA THR A 93 -9.08 22.72 -12.99
C THR A 93 -8.08 22.97 -11.86
N GLY A 94 -7.04 22.15 -11.76
CA GLY A 94 -5.98 22.25 -10.77
C GLY A 94 -6.17 21.36 -9.55
N ASP A 95 -7.06 20.37 -9.65
CA ASP A 95 -7.37 19.44 -8.58
C ASP A 95 -6.83 18.04 -8.88
N PHE A 96 -6.45 17.31 -7.82
CA PHE A 96 -6.17 15.88 -7.93
C PHE A 96 -7.48 15.11 -7.88
N VAL A 97 -7.73 14.31 -8.92
CA VAL A 97 -8.90 13.44 -9.03
C VAL A 97 -8.43 11.99 -8.97
N GLN A 98 -8.98 11.20 -8.04
CA GLN A 98 -8.69 9.76 -7.99
C GLN A 98 -9.32 9.10 -9.22
N VAL A 99 -8.48 8.47 -10.04
CA VAL A 99 -8.89 7.77 -11.26
C VAL A 99 -9.17 6.30 -10.95
N TRP A 100 -8.36 5.72 -10.06
CA TRP A 100 -8.48 4.33 -9.65
C TRP A 100 -7.84 4.12 -8.27
N ASP A 101 -8.37 3.18 -7.49
CA ASP A 101 -7.78 2.69 -6.23
C ASP A 101 -7.85 1.16 -6.22
N SER A 102 -6.81 0.51 -5.69
CA SER A 102 -6.76 -0.95 -5.64
C SER A 102 -7.77 -1.55 -4.65
N GLY A 103 -8.43 -0.75 -3.81
CA GLY A 103 -9.38 -1.22 -2.82
C GLY A 103 -8.78 -2.32 -1.95
N ASP A 104 -9.51 -3.43 -1.82
CA ASP A 104 -9.06 -4.60 -1.05
C ASP A 104 -8.26 -5.62 -1.88
N GLU A 105 -7.93 -5.34 -3.15
CA GLU A 105 -7.27 -6.31 -4.05
C GLU A 105 -5.95 -6.84 -3.47
N VAL A 106 -5.14 -5.96 -2.88
CA VAL A 106 -3.85 -6.33 -2.27
C VAL A 106 -4.06 -7.37 -1.17
N GLU A 107 -5.01 -7.12 -0.27
CA GLU A 107 -5.33 -8.02 0.85
C GLU A 107 -5.91 -9.35 0.36
N GLN A 108 -6.82 -9.32 -0.62
CA GLN A 108 -7.39 -10.55 -1.22
C GLN A 108 -6.30 -11.40 -1.88
N LEU A 109 -5.38 -10.75 -2.61
CA LEU A 109 -4.26 -11.43 -3.24
C LEU A 109 -3.30 -12.03 -2.22
N MET A 110 -3.02 -11.34 -1.11
CA MET A 110 -2.16 -11.87 -0.05
C MET A 110 -2.84 -12.99 0.76
N ALA A 111 -4.16 -12.93 0.95
CA ALA A 111 -4.92 -13.98 1.63
C ALA A 111 -4.84 -15.32 0.88
N VAL A 112 -4.96 -15.32 -0.45
CA VAL A 112 -4.79 -16.56 -1.26
C VAL A 112 -3.33 -17.00 -1.37
N ASN A 113 -2.40 -16.05 -1.21
CA ASN A 113 -0.95 -16.26 -1.19
C ASN A 113 -0.41 -16.43 0.24
N GLY A 114 -1.21 -16.89 1.20
CA GLY A 114 -0.83 -17.00 2.62
C GLY A 114 0.43 -17.83 2.93
N GLN A 115 1.04 -18.51 1.96
CA GLN A 115 2.33 -19.21 2.09
C GLN A 115 3.56 -18.28 1.94
N TRP A 116 3.36 -17.07 1.43
CA TRP A 116 4.42 -16.10 1.19
C TRP A 116 4.59 -15.13 2.38
N ILE A 117 3.67 -15.19 3.36
CA ILE A 117 3.79 -14.47 4.62
C ILE A 117 4.85 -15.17 5.47
N ASN A 118 6.00 -14.52 5.70
CA ASN A 118 7.02 -15.05 6.58
C ASN A 118 6.58 -14.88 8.05
N GLY A 119 7.22 -15.59 8.98
CA GLY A 119 6.80 -15.58 10.38
C GLY A 119 6.91 -14.21 11.09
N TYR A 120 7.79 -13.32 10.61
CA TYR A 120 7.90 -11.96 11.13
C TYR A 120 6.70 -11.09 10.72
N THR A 121 6.20 -11.30 9.49
CA THR A 121 5.15 -10.48 8.90
C THR A 121 3.76 -10.97 9.30
N GLY A 122 3.59 -12.28 9.51
CA GLY A 122 2.31 -12.86 9.92
C GLY A 122 1.74 -12.35 11.24
N SER A 123 2.59 -11.89 12.19
CA SER A 123 2.13 -11.30 13.45
C SER A 123 1.86 -9.79 13.38
N ARG A 124 2.04 -9.19 12.19
CA ARG A 124 1.86 -7.74 11.97
C ARG A 124 0.71 -7.47 10.98
N ASN A 125 0.30 -8.44 10.18
CA ASN A 125 -0.73 -8.23 9.14
C ASN A 125 -2.15 -8.00 9.69
N ASP A 126 -2.46 -8.51 10.88
CA ASP A 126 -3.77 -8.27 11.51
C ASP A 126 -4.02 -6.79 11.82
N ASP A 127 -2.95 -6.07 12.16
CA ASP A 127 -3.00 -4.66 12.54
C ASP A 127 -3.21 -3.76 11.33
N LYS A 128 -2.31 -3.84 10.36
CA LYS A 128 -2.20 -2.85 9.27
C LYS A 128 -2.23 -3.45 7.86
N GLY A 129 -2.37 -4.78 7.75
CA GLY A 129 -2.44 -5.48 6.47
C GLY A 129 -1.07 -5.62 5.82
N SER A 130 -1.05 -5.53 4.49
CA SER A 130 0.12 -5.77 3.64
C SER A 130 1.08 -4.59 3.54
N GLU A 131 0.62 -3.39 3.88
CA GLU A 131 1.35 -2.12 3.88
C GLU A 131 2.06 -1.81 2.54
N PRO A 132 1.32 -1.39 1.49
CA PRO A 132 1.91 -0.68 0.37
C PRO A 132 2.65 0.56 0.87
N GLU A 133 3.98 0.57 0.68
CA GLU A 133 4.86 1.60 1.25
C GLU A 133 5.56 2.39 0.16
N GLY A 134 6.15 1.67 -0.80
CA GLY A 134 6.91 2.23 -1.91
C GLY A 134 6.18 2.06 -3.23
N VAL A 135 6.11 3.12 -4.02
CA VAL A 135 5.69 3.03 -5.43
C VAL A 135 6.71 3.66 -6.38
N ILE A 136 7.01 2.97 -7.46
CA ILE A 136 7.81 3.48 -8.58
C ILE A 136 7.19 3.05 -9.90
N THR A 137 7.34 3.85 -10.95
CA THR A 137 6.91 3.48 -12.29
C THR A 137 8.10 3.29 -13.23
N GLY A 138 7.92 2.48 -14.26
CA GLY A 138 8.93 2.23 -15.29
C GLY A 138 8.29 1.81 -16.60
N GLU A 139 8.88 2.23 -17.72
CA GLU A 139 8.44 1.80 -19.04
C GLU A 139 9.20 0.54 -19.47
N PHE A 140 8.45 -0.46 -19.95
CA PHE A 140 9.02 -1.63 -20.58
C PHE A 140 8.15 -2.13 -21.73
N ALA A 141 8.77 -2.37 -22.88
CA ALA A 141 8.10 -2.89 -24.09
C ALA A 141 6.85 -2.08 -24.51
N GLY A 142 6.84 -0.76 -24.30
CA GLY A 142 5.72 0.13 -24.61
C GLY A 142 4.57 0.08 -23.60
N ARG A 143 4.77 -0.59 -22.46
CA ARG A 143 3.85 -0.61 -21.32
C ARG A 143 4.42 0.25 -20.20
N ILE A 144 3.54 0.90 -19.45
CA ILE A 144 3.89 1.60 -18.21
C ILE A 144 3.56 0.68 -17.07
N LEU A 145 4.55 0.35 -16.26
CA LEU A 145 4.40 -0.55 -15.12
C LEU A 145 4.51 0.24 -13.82
N ALA A 146 3.62 -0.04 -12.88
CA ALA A 146 3.73 0.37 -11.50
C ALA A 146 4.26 -0.80 -10.67
N PHE A 147 5.27 -0.53 -9.86
CA PHE A 147 5.84 -1.45 -8.89
C PHE A 147 5.44 -0.96 -7.51
N VAL A 148 4.81 -1.83 -6.71
CA VAL A 148 4.27 -1.52 -5.38
C VAL A 148 4.95 -2.43 -4.37
N ALA A 149 5.78 -1.87 -3.50
CA ALA A 149 6.45 -2.59 -2.43
C ALA A 149 5.48 -2.79 -1.25
N LEU A 150 5.39 -4.03 -0.76
CA LEU A 150 4.57 -4.41 0.38
C LEU A 150 5.48 -4.62 1.61
N GLU A 151 5.53 -3.65 2.51
CA GLU A 151 6.46 -3.62 3.64
C GLU A 151 6.20 -4.79 4.59
N ARG A 152 4.94 -5.02 4.97
CA ARG A 152 4.56 -6.17 5.79
C ARG A 152 4.45 -7.46 5.01
N SER A 153 3.58 -7.56 4.00
CA SER A 153 3.41 -8.85 3.33
C SER A 153 4.69 -9.33 2.61
N GLY A 154 5.63 -8.40 2.36
CA GLY A 154 6.89 -8.65 1.67
C GLY A 154 6.70 -8.68 0.16
N GLY A 155 7.80 -8.56 -0.59
CA GLY A 155 7.77 -8.61 -2.05
C GLY A 155 7.24 -7.34 -2.73
N VAL A 156 7.11 -7.43 -4.06
CA VAL A 156 6.68 -6.34 -4.93
C VAL A 156 5.55 -6.80 -5.83
N MET A 157 4.45 -6.04 -5.87
CA MET A 157 3.40 -6.21 -6.86
C MET A 157 3.71 -5.40 -8.11
N ILE A 158 3.39 -5.95 -9.27
CA ILE A 158 3.59 -5.32 -10.58
C ILE A 158 2.21 -5.19 -11.23
N TYR A 159 1.88 -3.95 -11.61
CA TYR A 159 0.67 -3.63 -12.36
C TYR A 159 1.05 -3.00 -13.70
N ASP A 160 0.36 -3.37 -14.77
CA ASP A 160 0.32 -2.54 -15.99
C ASP A 160 -0.68 -1.40 -15.77
N VAL A 161 -0.17 -0.17 -15.83
CA VAL A 161 -0.92 1.08 -15.68
C VAL A 161 -0.94 1.90 -16.97
N THR A 162 -0.71 1.25 -18.12
CA THR A 162 -0.77 1.89 -19.44
C THR A 162 -2.14 2.51 -19.71
N ASP A 163 -3.22 1.88 -19.23
CA ASP A 163 -4.55 2.48 -19.08
C ASP A 163 -4.79 2.78 -17.59
N PRO A 164 -4.61 4.04 -17.14
CA PRO A 164 -4.71 4.42 -15.73
C PRO A 164 -6.10 4.19 -15.11
N ALA A 165 -7.15 4.13 -15.93
CA ALA A 165 -8.51 3.86 -15.47
C ALA A 165 -8.81 2.36 -15.32
N HIS A 166 -7.99 1.51 -15.94
CA HIS A 166 -8.11 0.05 -15.86
C HIS A 166 -6.76 -0.64 -15.65
N PRO A 167 -6.08 -0.40 -14.52
CA PRO A 167 -4.85 -1.12 -14.19
C PRO A 167 -5.05 -2.63 -14.20
N PHE A 168 -4.01 -3.35 -14.63
CA PHE A 168 -4.04 -4.82 -14.67
C PHE A 168 -2.90 -5.40 -13.83
N PHE A 169 -3.24 -6.28 -12.89
CA PHE A 169 -2.25 -6.98 -12.08
C PHE A 169 -1.47 -8.01 -12.91
N GLU A 170 -0.16 -7.81 -13.06
CA GLU A 170 0.72 -8.68 -13.84
C GLU A 170 1.26 -9.83 -12.99
N GLN A 171 1.91 -9.48 -11.88
CA GLN A 171 2.68 -10.43 -11.09
C GLN A 171 2.92 -9.91 -9.67
N TYR A 172 3.01 -10.84 -8.73
CA TYR A 172 3.63 -10.61 -7.42
C TYR A 172 4.98 -11.32 -7.37
N VAL A 173 6.04 -10.57 -7.04
CA VAL A 173 7.39 -11.08 -6.89
C VAL A 173 7.72 -11.14 -5.41
N TYR A 174 7.65 -12.34 -4.85
CA TYR A 174 8.08 -12.60 -3.49
C TYR A 174 9.60 -12.75 -3.39
N MET A 175 10.19 -12.16 -2.35
CA MET A 175 11.62 -12.18 -2.10
C MET A 175 11.88 -12.76 -0.70
N HIS A 176 12.02 -14.08 -0.60
CA HIS A 176 11.98 -14.79 0.70
C HIS A 176 12.97 -14.26 1.76
N ASP A 177 14.20 -13.98 1.37
CA ASP A 177 15.26 -13.54 2.30
C ASP A 177 15.33 -11.99 2.43
N HIS A 178 14.38 -11.28 1.83
CA HIS A 178 14.35 -9.81 1.74
C HIS A 178 13.05 -9.28 2.36
N VAL A 179 13.16 -8.59 3.49
CA VAL A 179 12.02 -8.27 4.39
C VAL A 179 11.87 -6.76 4.56
N SER A 180 10.63 -6.26 4.57
CA SER A 180 10.27 -4.82 4.51
C SER A 180 10.84 -4.12 3.28
N PRO A 181 10.40 -4.47 2.05
CA PRO A 181 10.72 -3.65 0.90
C PRO A 181 10.09 -2.26 1.06
N GLU A 182 10.90 -1.22 0.87
CA GLU A 182 10.48 0.18 1.02
C GLU A 182 10.82 0.97 -0.26
N ALA A 183 12.07 1.44 -0.35
CA ALA A 183 12.53 2.24 -1.47
C ALA A 183 12.85 1.37 -2.68
N MET A 184 12.40 1.84 -3.85
CA MET A 184 12.65 1.17 -5.13
C MET A 184 13.22 2.15 -6.17
N VAL A 185 14.06 1.63 -7.06
CA VAL A 185 14.54 2.35 -8.24
C VAL A 185 14.37 1.46 -9.46
N PHE A 186 13.69 1.98 -10.48
CA PHE A 186 13.65 1.37 -11.80
C PHE A 186 14.82 1.86 -12.65
N VAL A 187 15.52 0.94 -13.30
CA VAL A 187 16.62 1.20 -14.23
C VAL A 187 16.20 0.70 -15.60
N SER A 188 16.16 1.61 -16.58
CA SER A 188 15.80 1.27 -17.96
C SER A 188 16.80 0.28 -18.57
N GLY A 189 16.39 -0.46 -19.60
CA GLY A 189 17.31 -1.32 -20.35
C GLY A 189 18.50 -0.55 -20.94
N ALA A 190 18.29 0.70 -21.38
CA ALA A 190 19.34 1.55 -21.94
C ALA A 190 20.40 1.96 -20.91
N ASP A 191 20.00 2.11 -19.63
CA ASP A 191 20.89 2.49 -18.53
C ASP A 191 21.45 1.29 -17.76
N SER A 192 20.92 0.09 -18.04
CA SER A 192 21.35 -1.16 -17.41
C SER A 192 22.68 -1.68 -18.00
N PRO A 193 23.51 -2.37 -17.20
CA PRO A 193 24.80 -2.90 -17.66
C PRO A 193 24.67 -4.08 -18.65
N ASN A 194 23.50 -4.71 -18.75
CA ASN A 194 23.25 -5.87 -19.60
C ASN A 194 22.17 -5.64 -20.67
N GLY A 195 21.66 -4.41 -20.79
CA GLY A 195 20.62 -4.06 -21.76
C GLY A 195 19.19 -4.43 -21.35
N ALA A 196 18.99 -5.07 -20.19
CA ALA A 196 17.68 -5.48 -19.68
C ALA A 196 17.27 -4.61 -18.48
N PRO A 197 16.00 -4.18 -18.41
CA PRO A 197 15.53 -3.35 -17.30
C PRO A 197 15.72 -4.07 -15.95
N MET A 198 15.87 -3.28 -14.90
CA MET A 198 16.07 -3.77 -13.54
C MET A 198 15.22 -2.97 -12.55
N LEU A 199 14.73 -3.65 -11.52
CA LEU A 199 14.17 -3.02 -10.34
C LEU A 199 15.12 -3.29 -9.17
N ILE A 200 15.60 -2.24 -8.53
CA ILE A 200 16.43 -2.31 -7.33
C ILE A 200 15.53 -2.01 -6.14
N VAL A 201 15.50 -2.91 -5.15
CA VAL A 201 14.61 -2.82 -3.99
C VAL A 201 15.44 -2.84 -2.71
N ALA A 202 15.31 -1.80 -1.88
CA ALA A 202 15.88 -1.76 -0.54
C ALA A 202 14.91 -2.42 0.45
N ASN A 203 15.46 -3.26 1.33
CA ASN A 203 14.69 -4.04 2.30
C ASN A 203 15.18 -3.71 3.71
N GLU A 204 14.36 -2.99 4.47
CA GLU A 204 14.74 -2.31 5.71
C GLU A 204 15.06 -3.30 6.82
N VAL A 205 14.11 -4.18 7.16
CA VAL A 205 14.23 -5.13 8.27
C VAL A 205 15.36 -6.13 8.06
N SER A 206 15.56 -6.62 6.83
CA SER A 206 16.67 -7.55 6.56
C SER A 206 18.00 -6.84 6.26
N GLY A 207 18.00 -5.53 6.01
CA GLY A 207 19.20 -4.74 5.69
C GLY A 207 19.83 -5.13 4.35
N THR A 208 19.02 -5.52 3.37
CA THR A 208 19.49 -6.05 2.08
C THR A 208 18.99 -5.24 0.88
N VAL A 209 19.69 -5.36 -0.25
CA VAL A 209 19.24 -4.83 -1.54
C VAL A 209 19.02 -5.99 -2.50
N ALA A 210 17.81 -6.11 -3.03
CA ALA A 210 17.47 -7.06 -4.08
C ALA A 210 17.53 -6.38 -5.44
N ILE A 211 17.99 -7.10 -6.47
CA ILE A 211 17.91 -6.67 -7.86
C ILE A 211 17.06 -7.68 -8.60
N LEU A 212 15.92 -7.22 -9.09
CA LEU A 212 14.98 -8.00 -9.87
C LEU A 212 15.12 -7.61 -11.34
N GLN A 213 15.15 -8.60 -12.23
CA GLN A 213 14.95 -8.36 -13.65
C GLN A 213 13.53 -8.80 -13.97
N PRO A 214 12.64 -7.89 -14.38
CA PRO A 214 11.29 -8.27 -14.76
C PRO A 214 11.35 -9.27 -15.92
N LEU A 215 10.85 -10.49 -15.69
CA LEU A 215 10.61 -11.48 -16.73
C LEU A 215 9.16 -11.29 -17.21
N ILE A 216 8.91 -10.22 -17.95
CA ILE A 216 7.59 -9.91 -18.52
C ILE A 216 7.61 -10.18 -20.02
#